data_AF-A0A9P1GC60-F1
#
_entry.id   AF-A0A9P1GC60-F1
#
_cell.length_a   1.000
_cell.length_b   1.000
_cell.length_c   1.000
_cell.angle_alpha   90.00
_cell.angle_beta   90.00
_cell.angle_gamma   90.00
#
_symmetry.space_group_name_H-M   'P 1'
#
loop_
_entity.id
_entity.type
_entity.pdbx_description
1 polymer ?
#
loop_
_entity_poly.entity_id
_entity_poly.type
_entity_poly.pdbx_seq_one_letter_code
_entity_poly.pdbx_strand_id
1 'polypeptide(L)'
;MVELELEGRAVGSKLGLSDGVDLTALMPWFQGIDHTFILIFLLELVLRLVLDGRNFCKDIANLFDTILVITGCVDILVLAPIMGNENAAMMRVVRTLKSLRALRLLRTFRFVRGLRLLVKACQCFLPSLCWAMVLLAVFMSIGALVLGNLLLDFSASEVENYEDRQWVWLHYGTSYRALYTLYEVTFAGNWPTNVRPILNKV
;
A
#
# COMPACT_ATOMS: atom_id res chain seq x y z
N MET A 1 14.49 4.48 -2.92
CA MET A 1 15.39 4.01 -1.84
C MET A 1 16.66 4.85 -1.83
N VAL A 2 17.45 4.88 -2.90
CA VAL A 2 18.65 5.76 -3.01
C VAL A 2 18.32 7.24 -2.81
N GLU A 3 17.25 7.75 -3.43
CA GLU A 3 16.84 9.15 -3.26
C GLU A 3 16.34 9.46 -1.83
N LEU A 4 15.76 8.48 -1.13
CA LEU A 4 15.33 8.62 0.27
C LEU A 4 16.54 8.59 1.23
N GLU A 5 17.55 7.77 0.95
CA GLU A 5 18.85 7.80 1.63
C GLU A 5 19.56 9.14 1.40
N LEU A 6 19.52 9.69 0.19
CA LEU A 6 20.12 10.99 -0.13
C LEU A 6 19.38 12.15 0.54
N GLU A 7 18.04 12.20 0.47
CA GLU A 7 17.25 13.21 1.16
C GLU A 7 17.38 13.07 2.69
N GLY A 8 17.40 11.84 3.21
CA GLY A 8 17.61 11.54 4.63
C GLY A 8 18.99 11.98 5.13
N ARG A 9 20.06 11.70 4.37
CA ARG A 9 21.42 12.14 4.67
C ARG A 9 21.60 13.65 4.53
N ALA A 10 20.93 14.30 3.58
CA ALA A 10 20.93 15.76 3.45
C ALA A 10 20.26 16.44 4.66
N VAL A 11 19.19 15.85 5.20
CA VAL A 11 18.56 16.32 6.45
C VAL A 11 19.46 16.02 7.66
N GLY A 12 20.11 14.85 7.71
CA GLY A 12 21.10 14.51 8.74
C GLY A 12 22.29 15.47 8.78
N SER A 13 22.80 15.86 7.62
CA SER A 13 23.89 16.85 7.48
C SER A 13 23.48 18.23 8.03
N LYS A 14 22.24 18.68 7.79
CA LYS A 14 21.69 19.91 8.39
C LYS A 14 21.56 19.84 9.91
N LEU A 15 21.49 18.63 10.47
CA LEU A 15 21.46 18.35 11.91
C LEU A 15 22.85 18.10 12.51
N GLY A 16 23.93 18.26 11.72
CA GLY A 16 25.31 18.05 12.18
C GLY A 16 25.75 16.58 12.25
N LEU A 17 24.93 15.66 11.73
CA LEU A 17 25.20 14.22 11.67
C LEU A 17 25.62 13.87 10.23
N SER A 18 26.89 14.10 9.87
CA SER A 18 27.39 13.87 8.52
C SER A 18 28.42 12.73 8.46
N ASP A 19 28.05 11.62 7.84
CA ASP A 19 29.01 10.62 7.34
C ASP A 19 29.68 11.20 6.08
N GLY A 20 31.00 11.36 6.09
CA GLY A 20 31.82 12.16 5.15
C GLY A 20 31.88 11.73 3.68
N VAL A 21 30.78 11.25 3.07
CA VAL A 21 30.68 10.95 1.64
C VAL A 21 29.66 11.91 1.00
N ASP A 22 30.16 12.93 0.32
CA ASP A 22 29.32 13.94 -0.33
C ASP A 22 28.85 13.49 -1.72
N LEU A 23 27.69 12.83 -1.76
CA LEU A 23 27.05 12.35 -2.99
C LEU A 23 26.25 13.43 -3.73
N THR A 24 26.18 14.65 -3.18
CA THR A 24 25.40 15.75 -3.76
C THR A 24 25.93 16.17 -5.14
N ALA A 25 27.23 16.00 -5.39
CA ALA A 25 27.87 16.27 -6.68
C ALA A 25 27.38 15.36 -7.82
N LEU A 26 26.90 14.15 -7.51
CA LEU A 26 26.36 13.21 -8.51
C LEU A 26 24.87 13.41 -8.79
N MET A 27 24.18 14.15 -7.91
CA MET A 27 22.74 14.42 -8.01
C MET A 27 22.30 14.98 -9.38
N PRO A 28 22.96 15.98 -10.00
CA PRO A 28 22.56 16.49 -11.32
C PRO A 28 22.74 15.46 -12.44
N TRP A 29 23.74 14.59 -12.35
CA TRP A 29 23.98 13.53 -13.33
C TRP A 29 22.87 12.46 -13.26
N PHE A 30 22.50 12.02 -12.05
CA PHE A 30 21.38 11.10 -11.87
C PHE A 30 20.07 11.67 -12.39
N GLN A 31 19.80 12.96 -12.11
CA GLN A 31 18.61 13.63 -12.62
C GLN A 31 18.58 13.70 -14.15
N GLY A 32 19.70 14.04 -14.80
CA GLY A 32 19.80 14.09 -16.26
C GLY A 32 19.56 12.72 -16.93
N ILE A 33 20.08 11.66 -16.32
CA ILE A 33 19.87 10.28 -16.77
C ILE A 33 18.38 9.91 -16.66
N ASP A 34 17.75 10.20 -15.51
CA ASP A 34 16.33 9.90 -15.29
C ASP A 34 15.41 10.64 -16.28
N HIS A 35 15.68 11.91 -16.56
CA HIS A 35 14.92 12.69 -17.55
C HIS A 35 15.06 12.10 -18.96
N THR A 36 16.27 11.69 -19.33
CA THR A 36 16.54 11.08 -20.64
C THR A 36 15.78 9.76 -20.78
N PHE A 37 15.78 8.91 -19.75
CA PHE A 37 14.99 7.68 -19.74
C PHE A 37 13.49 7.94 -19.86
N ILE A 38 12.94 8.91 -19.12
CA ILE A 38 11.52 9.27 -19.20
C ILE A 38 11.15 9.71 -20.62
N LEU A 39 11.99 10.52 -21.27
CA LEU A 39 11.76 10.98 -22.64
C LEU A 39 11.78 9.82 -23.65
N ILE A 40 12.75 8.91 -23.53
CA ILE A 40 12.82 7.70 -24.37
C ILE A 40 11.55 6.85 -24.17
N PHE A 41 11.09 6.68 -22.94
CA PHE A 41 9.89 5.89 -22.65
C PHE A 41 8.60 6.56 -23.10
N LEU A 42 8.54 7.89 -23.05
CA LEU A 42 7.44 8.64 -23.61
C LEU A 42 7.36 8.46 -25.13
N LEU A 43 8.50 8.49 -25.82
CA LEU A 43 8.55 8.20 -27.26
C LEU A 43 8.15 6.75 -27.57
N GLU A 44 8.67 5.78 -26.81
CA GLU A 44 8.29 4.37 -26.94
C GLU A 44 6.77 4.17 -26.75
N LEU A 45 6.17 4.84 -25.76
CA LEU A 45 4.74 4.80 -25.48
C LEU A 45 3.92 5.37 -26.63
N VAL A 46 4.30 6.54 -27.15
CA VAL A 46 3.62 7.18 -28.28
C VAL A 46 3.70 6.30 -29.53
N LEU A 47 4.86 5.72 -29.81
CA LEU A 47 5.04 4.79 -30.93
C LEU A 47 4.13 3.56 -30.78
N ARG A 48 4.08 2.92 -29.60
CA ARG A 48 3.17 1.79 -29.36
C ARG A 48 1.70 2.18 -29.49
N LEU A 49 1.32 3.36 -29.00
CA LEU A 49 -0.05 3.85 -29.09
C LEU A 49 -0.47 4.03 -30.56
N VAL A 50 0.42 4.56 -31.41
CA VAL A 50 0.17 4.74 -32.85
C VAL A 50 0.11 3.39 -33.58
N LEU A 51 0.98 2.44 -33.24
CA LEU A 51 1.05 1.13 -33.89
C LEU A 51 -0.11 0.19 -33.48
N ASP A 52 -0.42 0.09 -32.20
CA ASP A 52 -1.44 -0.83 -31.68
C ASP A 52 -2.86 -0.22 -31.66
N GLY A 53 -2.97 1.11 -31.73
CA GLY A 53 -4.24 1.83 -31.77
C GLY A 53 -5.22 1.41 -30.67
N ARG A 54 -6.41 0.93 -31.05
CA ARG A 54 -7.46 0.50 -30.11
C ARG A 54 -7.12 -0.78 -29.33
N ASN A 55 -6.20 -1.61 -29.81
CA ASN A 55 -5.78 -2.81 -29.10
C ASN A 55 -4.83 -2.50 -27.94
N PHE A 56 -4.22 -1.30 -27.95
CA PHE A 56 -3.34 -0.82 -26.88
C PHE A 56 -4.03 -0.81 -25.51
N CYS A 57 -5.27 -0.31 -25.45
CA CYS A 57 -6.03 -0.18 -24.19
C CYS A 57 -6.56 -1.52 -23.64
N LYS A 58 -6.50 -2.61 -24.42
CA LYS A 58 -6.94 -3.94 -23.95
C LYS A 58 -5.83 -4.70 -23.22
N ASP A 59 -4.57 -4.35 -23.45
CA ASP A 59 -3.45 -4.98 -22.76
C ASP A 59 -3.16 -4.26 -21.44
N ILE A 60 -3.34 -4.98 -20.32
CA ILE A 60 -3.08 -4.50 -18.96
C ILE A 60 -1.62 -4.05 -18.83
N ALA A 61 -0.68 -4.70 -19.52
CA ALA A 61 0.73 -4.32 -19.47
C ALA A 61 0.99 -2.94 -20.10
N ASN A 62 0.27 -2.61 -21.17
CA ASN A 62 0.38 -1.33 -21.87
C ASN A 62 -0.31 -0.21 -21.07
N LEU A 63 -1.46 -0.50 -20.46
CA LEU A 63 -2.13 0.45 -19.56
C LEU A 63 -1.25 0.77 -18.34
N PHE A 64 -0.61 -0.24 -17.76
CA PHE A 64 0.32 -0.06 -16.65
C PHE A 64 1.55 0.77 -17.06
N ASP A 65 2.14 0.50 -18.23
CA ASP A 65 3.26 1.29 -18.79
C ASP A 65 2.85 2.77 -18.97
N THR A 66 1.63 3.01 -19.45
CA THR A 66 1.07 4.36 -19.60
C THR A 66 1.02 5.12 -18.27
N ILE A 67 0.51 4.48 -17.21
CA ILE A 67 0.46 5.07 -15.86
C ILE A 67 1.87 5.39 -15.35
N LEU A 68 2.84 4.51 -15.59
CA LEU A 68 4.23 4.73 -15.19
C LEU A 68 4.88 5.92 -15.93
N VAL A 69 4.61 6.09 -17.23
CA VAL A 69 5.12 7.26 -17.98
C VAL A 69 4.44 8.55 -17.51
N ILE A 70 3.12 8.53 -17.27
CA ILE A 70 2.38 9.71 -16.78
C ILE A 70 2.91 10.16 -15.41
N THR A 71 3.13 9.23 -14.48
CA THR A 71 3.76 9.55 -13.18
C THR A 71 5.20 10.06 -13.35
N GLY A 72 5.91 9.62 -14.41
CA GLY A 72 7.13 10.22 -14.96
C GLY A 72 7.01 11.71 -15.31
N CYS A 73 6.05 12.02 -16.16
CA CYS A 73 5.86 13.37 -16.69
C CYS A 73 5.34 14.33 -15.63
N VAL A 74 4.39 13.92 -14.78
CA VAL A 74 3.87 14.74 -13.67
C VAL A 74 5.01 15.16 -12.75
N ASP A 75 5.92 14.25 -12.47
CA ASP A 75 7.06 14.48 -11.61
C ASP A 75 8.07 15.50 -12.17
N ILE A 76 8.24 15.57 -13.49
CA ILE A 76 9.06 16.61 -14.14
C ILE A 76 8.29 17.93 -14.27
N LEU A 77 7.05 17.87 -14.78
CA LEU A 77 6.28 19.03 -15.22
C LEU A 77 5.58 19.75 -14.06
N VAL A 78 5.18 19.03 -13.02
CA VAL A 78 4.38 19.54 -11.91
C VAL A 78 5.25 19.73 -10.67
N LEU A 79 6.16 18.79 -10.39
CA LEU A 79 6.96 18.83 -9.17
C LEU A 79 8.08 19.87 -9.21
N ALA A 80 8.75 20.04 -10.35
CA ALA A 80 9.84 21.01 -10.51
C ALA A 80 9.38 22.48 -10.30
N PRO A 81 8.26 22.96 -10.85
CA PRO A 81 7.81 24.33 -10.62
C PRO A 81 7.11 24.54 -9.26
N ILE A 82 6.52 23.50 -8.65
CA ILE A 82 5.78 23.64 -7.37
C ILE A 82 6.69 23.74 -6.16
N MET A 83 7.97 23.33 -6.24
CA MET A 83 8.92 23.50 -5.15
C MET A 83 9.16 24.97 -4.74
N GLY A 84 8.71 25.94 -5.55
CA GLY A 84 8.72 27.37 -5.20
C GLY A 84 7.45 27.89 -4.51
N ASN A 85 6.42 27.06 -4.27
CA ASN A 85 5.13 27.51 -3.72
C ASN A 85 4.87 26.97 -2.31
N GLU A 86 4.47 27.82 -1.36
CA GLU A 86 4.35 27.51 0.07
C GLU A 86 3.08 26.73 0.48
N ASN A 87 2.31 26.21 -0.48
CA ASN A 87 1.08 25.49 -0.17
C ASN A 87 1.35 24.10 0.43
N ALA A 88 1.15 23.97 1.76
CA ALA A 88 1.35 22.73 2.52
C ALA A 88 0.51 21.53 2.05
N ALA A 89 -0.68 21.77 1.47
CA ALA A 89 -1.49 20.72 0.84
C ALA A 89 -0.81 20.17 -0.44
N MET A 90 -0.26 21.06 -1.26
CA MET A 90 0.48 20.71 -2.47
C MET A 90 1.73 19.90 -2.13
N MET A 91 2.44 20.27 -1.05
CA MET A 91 3.63 19.55 -0.59
C MET A 91 3.34 18.11 -0.13
N ARG A 92 2.17 17.85 0.49
CA ARG A 92 1.74 16.48 0.83
C ARG A 92 1.49 15.64 -0.41
N VAL A 93 0.78 16.18 -1.40
CA VAL A 93 0.52 15.52 -2.68
C VAL A 93 1.83 15.24 -3.41
N VAL A 94 2.73 16.22 -3.45
CA VAL A 94 4.08 16.09 -4.02
C VAL A 94 4.86 14.94 -3.38
N ARG A 95 4.85 14.81 -2.04
CA ARG A 95 5.50 13.69 -1.34
C ARG A 95 4.89 12.33 -1.71
N THR A 96 3.57 12.24 -1.80
CA THR A 96 2.92 10.99 -2.23
C THR A 96 3.26 10.64 -3.69
N LEU A 97 3.30 11.63 -4.59
CA LEU A 97 3.67 11.41 -5.99
C LEU A 97 5.14 10.99 -6.14
N LYS A 98 6.06 11.54 -5.32
CA LYS A 98 7.46 11.06 -5.25
C LYS A 98 7.54 9.57 -4.91
N SER A 99 6.71 9.09 -3.98
CA SER A 99 6.71 7.66 -3.60
C SER A 99 6.28 6.74 -4.76
N LEU A 100 5.47 7.24 -5.70
CA LEU A 100 5.05 6.48 -6.89
C LEU A 100 6.20 6.21 -7.87
N ARG A 101 7.35 6.92 -7.78
CA ARG A 101 8.55 6.58 -8.56
C ARG A 101 9.01 5.14 -8.30
N ALA A 102 8.74 4.58 -7.12
CA ALA A 102 9.02 3.18 -6.80
C ALA A 102 8.27 2.20 -7.72
N LEU A 103 7.09 2.60 -8.25
CA LEU A 103 6.34 1.80 -9.21
C LEU A 103 7.10 1.62 -10.53
N ARG A 104 8.04 2.52 -10.88
CA ARG A 104 8.88 2.34 -12.07
C ARG A 104 9.80 1.12 -11.94
N LEU A 105 10.13 0.67 -10.73
CA LEU A 105 10.85 -0.60 -10.49
C LEU A 105 10.04 -1.82 -10.96
N LEU A 106 8.71 -1.71 -10.97
CA LEU A 106 7.83 -2.75 -11.49
C LEU A 106 7.98 -2.91 -13.02
N ARG A 107 8.51 -1.90 -13.73
CA ARG A 107 8.87 -2.03 -15.15
C ARG A 107 9.98 -3.07 -15.35
N THR A 108 10.97 -3.09 -14.45
CA THR A 108 12.07 -4.08 -14.46
C THR A 108 11.52 -5.51 -14.36
N PHE A 109 10.46 -5.70 -13.57
CA PHE A 109 9.80 -6.99 -13.42
C PHE A 109 9.22 -7.54 -14.72
N ARG A 110 8.84 -6.67 -15.67
CA ARG A 110 8.39 -7.09 -17.00
C ARG A 110 9.54 -7.65 -17.83
N PHE A 111 10.74 -7.07 -17.73
CA PHE A 111 11.90 -7.50 -18.52
C PHE A 111 12.51 -8.80 -18.01
N VAL A 112 12.36 -9.09 -16.72
CA VAL A 112 12.81 -10.35 -16.12
C VAL A 112 11.83 -11.49 -16.47
N ARG A 113 12.22 -12.35 -17.42
CA ARG A 113 11.41 -13.50 -17.88
C ARG A 113 10.94 -14.40 -16.74
N GLY A 114 11.78 -14.64 -15.74
CA GLY A 114 11.43 -15.46 -14.56
C GLY A 114 10.30 -14.86 -13.73
N LEU A 115 10.29 -13.54 -13.53
CA LEU A 115 9.27 -12.89 -12.72
C LEU A 115 7.93 -12.79 -13.46
N ARG A 116 7.96 -12.61 -14.79
CA ARG A 116 6.75 -12.67 -15.62
C ARG A 116 6.07 -14.04 -15.55
N LEU A 117 6.85 -15.12 -15.49
CA LEU A 117 6.31 -16.47 -15.33
C LEU A 117 5.65 -16.63 -13.96
N LEU A 118 6.27 -16.11 -12.89
CA LEU A 118 5.70 -16.12 -11.55
C LEU A 118 4.38 -15.34 -11.49
N VAL A 119 4.32 -14.14 -12.06
CA VAL A 119 3.07 -13.35 -12.10
C VAL A 119 1.96 -14.08 -12.85
N LYS A 120 2.27 -14.71 -13.99
CA LYS A 120 1.29 -15.54 -14.71
C LYS A 120 0.82 -16.73 -13.88
N ALA A 121 1.73 -17.40 -13.17
CA ALA A 121 1.37 -18.47 -12.25
C ALA A 121 0.44 -17.96 -11.14
N CYS A 122 0.73 -16.79 -10.56
CA CYS A 122 -0.15 -16.13 -9.59
C CYS A 122 -1.54 -15.85 -10.14
N GLN A 123 -1.62 -15.31 -11.35
CA GLN A 123 -2.90 -15.03 -12.01
C GLN A 123 -3.77 -16.28 -12.18
N CYS A 124 -3.17 -17.47 -12.33
CA CYS A 124 -3.93 -18.71 -12.43
C CYS A 124 -4.64 -19.08 -11.12
N PHE A 125 -4.01 -18.88 -9.96
CA PHE A 125 -4.60 -19.28 -8.67
C PHE A 125 -5.31 -18.14 -7.92
N LEU A 126 -5.05 -16.88 -8.27
CA LEU A 126 -5.69 -15.71 -7.65
C LEU A 126 -7.23 -15.75 -7.65
N PRO A 127 -7.92 -16.15 -8.73
CA PRO A 127 -9.38 -16.26 -8.72
C PRO A 127 -9.87 -17.29 -7.70
N SER A 128 -9.19 -18.45 -7.62
CA SER A 128 -9.52 -19.48 -6.63
C SER A 128 -9.27 -19.00 -5.20
N LEU A 129 -8.15 -18.31 -4.97
CA LEU A 129 -7.84 -17.70 -3.69
C LEU A 129 -8.88 -16.64 -3.30
N CYS A 130 -9.37 -15.85 -4.26
CA CYS A 130 -10.40 -14.85 -4.02
C CYS A 130 -11.70 -15.49 -3.50
N TRP A 131 -12.14 -16.59 -4.12
CA TRP A 131 -13.29 -17.35 -3.61
C TRP A 131 -13.06 -17.94 -2.22
N ALA A 132 -11.85 -18.44 -1.95
CA ALA A 132 -11.48 -18.91 -0.61
C ALA A 132 -11.53 -17.78 0.43
N MET A 133 -11.07 -16.57 0.08
CA MET A 133 -11.14 -15.38 0.95
C MET A 133 -12.60 -14.95 1.20
N VAL A 134 -13.47 -15.02 0.19
CA VAL A 134 -14.92 -14.76 0.36
C VAL A 134 -15.53 -15.78 1.32
N LEU A 135 -15.22 -17.07 1.14
CA LEU A 135 -15.71 -18.12 2.03
C LEU A 135 -15.23 -17.90 3.47
N LEU A 136 -13.95 -17.55 3.66
CA LEU A 136 -13.38 -17.23 4.96
C LEU A 136 -14.09 -16.02 5.60
N ALA A 137 -14.40 -14.98 4.82
CA ALA A 137 -15.13 -13.81 5.30
C ALA A 137 -16.56 -14.17 5.76
N VAL A 138 -17.23 -15.11 5.07
CA VAL A 138 -18.54 -15.63 5.51
C VAL A 138 -18.41 -16.37 6.84
N PHE A 139 -17.44 -17.27 6.99
CA PHE A 139 -17.20 -17.97 8.25
C PHE A 139 -16.89 -17.01 9.40
N MET A 140 -16.05 -16.00 9.17
CA MET A 140 -15.76 -14.98 10.18
C MET A 140 -17.01 -14.17 10.55
N SER A 141 -17.87 -13.86 9.57
CA SER A 141 -19.13 -13.13 9.83
C SER A 141 -20.09 -13.93 10.70
N ILE A 142 -20.22 -15.24 10.42
CA ILE A 142 -21.04 -16.14 11.25
C ILE A 142 -20.46 -16.22 12.67
N GLY A 143 -19.15 -16.43 12.80
CA GLY A 143 -18.48 -16.49 14.11
C GLY A 143 -18.65 -15.19 14.90
N ALA A 144 -18.54 -14.04 14.24
CA ALA A 144 -18.74 -12.74 14.85
C ALA A 144 -20.17 -12.53 15.36
N LEU A 145 -21.18 -12.97 14.59
CA LEU A 145 -22.56 -12.92 15.03
C LEU A 145 -22.83 -13.86 16.21
N VAL A 146 -22.30 -15.08 16.18
CA VAL A 146 -22.47 -16.04 17.28
C VAL A 146 -21.85 -15.50 18.57
N LEU A 147 -20.58 -15.08 18.53
CA LEU A 147 -19.89 -14.49 19.68
C LEU A 147 -20.56 -13.21 20.17
N GLY A 148 -20.96 -12.33 19.25
CA GLY A 148 -21.65 -11.09 19.58
C GLY A 148 -22.97 -11.33 20.31
N ASN A 149 -23.77 -12.32 19.89
CA ASN A 149 -25.02 -12.67 20.57
C ASN A 149 -24.77 -13.33 21.93
N LEU A 150 -23.78 -14.23 22.04
CA LEU A 150 -23.47 -14.92 23.30
C LEU A 150 -22.97 -13.95 24.38
N LEU A 151 -22.19 -12.95 23.98
CA LEU A 151 -21.60 -11.97 24.90
C LEU A 151 -22.50 -10.75 25.14
N LEU A 152 -23.65 -10.67 24.45
CA LEU A 152 -24.59 -9.57 24.61
C LEU A 152 -25.18 -9.56 26.02
N ASP A 153 -25.57 -10.72 26.54
CA ASP A 153 -26.14 -10.86 27.88
C ASP A 153 -25.13 -10.46 28.97
N PHE A 154 -23.86 -10.88 28.85
CA PHE A 154 -22.76 -10.45 29.72
C PHE A 154 -22.59 -8.92 29.69
N SER A 155 -22.56 -8.33 28.49
CA SER A 155 -22.40 -6.88 28.34
C SER A 155 -23.56 -6.06 28.89
N ALA A 156 -24.78 -6.61 28.89
CA ALA A 156 -26.00 -5.97 29.37
C ALA A 156 -26.25 -6.20 30.87
N SER A 157 -25.58 -7.18 31.48
CA SER A 157 -25.73 -7.49 32.90
C SER A 157 -25.29 -6.29 33.76
N GLU A 158 -26.05 -5.91 34.80
CA GLU A 158 -25.63 -4.84 35.72
C GLU A 158 -24.78 -5.33 36.90
N VAL A 159 -24.73 -6.65 37.09
CA VAL A 159 -24.09 -7.33 38.23
C VAL A 159 -22.57 -7.43 38.07
N GLU A 160 -22.07 -7.40 36.83
CA GLU A 160 -20.65 -7.62 36.54
C GLU A 160 -19.81 -6.33 36.56
N ASN A 161 -18.49 -6.51 36.70
CA ASN A 161 -17.52 -5.42 36.70
C ASN A 161 -17.69 -4.54 35.46
N TYR A 162 -17.77 -3.22 35.67
CA TYR A 162 -17.95 -2.24 34.61
C TYR A 162 -16.83 -2.28 33.56
N GLU A 163 -15.57 -2.43 33.99
CA GLU A 163 -14.41 -2.47 33.09
C GLU A 163 -14.46 -3.69 32.13
N ASP A 164 -14.92 -4.83 32.63
CA ASP A 164 -15.00 -6.07 31.87
C ASP A 164 -16.12 -6.01 30.82
N ARG A 165 -17.28 -5.45 31.21
CA ARG A 165 -18.39 -5.18 30.28
C ARG A 165 -18.01 -4.18 29.21
N GLN A 166 -17.32 -3.10 29.58
CA GLN A 166 -16.83 -2.11 28.62
C GLN A 166 -15.84 -2.74 27.62
N TRP A 167 -14.92 -3.59 28.09
CA TRP A 167 -13.97 -4.27 27.22
C TRP A 167 -14.68 -5.22 26.24
N VAL A 168 -15.63 -6.04 26.74
CA VAL A 168 -16.43 -6.95 25.90
C VAL A 168 -17.25 -6.16 24.88
N TRP A 169 -17.84 -5.03 25.25
CA TRP A 169 -18.61 -4.20 24.32
C TRP A 169 -17.73 -3.53 23.24
N LEU A 170 -16.50 -3.12 23.59
CA LEU A 170 -15.55 -2.55 22.63
C LEU A 170 -15.10 -3.56 21.57
N HIS A 171 -15.04 -4.85 21.91
CA HIS A 171 -14.58 -5.91 21.00
C HIS A 171 -15.74 -6.67 20.33
N TYR A 172 -16.81 -7.01 21.05
CA TYR A 172 -17.90 -7.87 20.56
C TYR A 172 -19.28 -7.20 20.55
N GLY A 173 -19.43 -5.96 21.06
CA GLY A 173 -20.73 -5.33 21.28
C GLY A 173 -21.52 -4.95 20.01
N THR A 174 -20.89 -4.97 18.83
CA THR A 174 -21.59 -4.77 17.54
C THR A 174 -21.07 -5.78 16.53
N SER A 175 -21.87 -6.12 15.51
CA SER A 175 -21.47 -7.08 14.48
C SER A 175 -20.18 -6.68 13.76
N TYR A 176 -19.97 -5.37 13.50
CA TYR A 176 -18.76 -4.87 12.88
C TYR A 176 -17.52 -5.00 13.79
N ARG A 177 -17.66 -4.69 15.09
CA ARG A 177 -16.58 -4.84 16.06
C ARG A 177 -16.21 -6.30 16.25
N ALA A 178 -17.20 -7.17 16.43
CA ALA A 178 -16.98 -8.60 16.55
C ALA A 178 -16.29 -9.18 15.30
N LEU A 179 -16.69 -8.73 14.10
CA LEU A 179 -16.04 -9.12 12.84
C LEU A 179 -14.58 -8.63 12.77
N TYR A 180 -14.31 -7.40 13.18
CA TYR A 180 -12.96 -6.85 13.24
C TYR A 180 -12.07 -7.59 14.25
N THR A 181 -12.59 -7.90 15.44
CA THR A 181 -11.88 -8.71 16.42
C THR A 181 -11.59 -10.13 15.92
N LEU A 182 -12.54 -10.77 15.22
CA LEU A 182 -12.31 -12.06 14.57
C LEU A 182 -11.28 -11.99 13.44
N TYR A 183 -11.25 -10.88 12.71
CA TYR A 183 -10.22 -10.61 11.71
C TYR A 183 -8.83 -10.48 12.37
N GLU A 184 -8.71 -9.76 13.49
CA GLU A 184 -7.44 -9.66 14.24
C GLU A 184 -6.99 -11.02 14.80
N VAL A 185 -7.93 -11.81 15.31
CA VAL A 185 -7.66 -13.18 15.78
C VAL A 185 -7.12 -14.05 14.64
N THR A 186 -7.70 -13.93 13.43
CA THR A 186 -7.39 -14.77 12.27
C THR A 186 -6.12 -14.36 11.54
N PHE A 187 -5.91 -13.06 11.31
CA PHE A 187 -4.82 -12.55 10.47
C PHE A 187 -3.68 -11.91 11.25
N ALA A 188 -3.97 -11.26 12.38
CA ALA A 188 -2.95 -10.57 13.18
C ALA A 188 -2.35 -11.47 14.27
N GLY A 189 -2.89 -12.69 14.47
CA GLY A 189 -2.42 -13.63 15.49
C GLY A 189 -2.67 -13.14 16.92
N ASN A 190 -3.47 -12.09 17.11
CA ASN A 190 -3.73 -11.45 18.40
C ASN A 190 -4.80 -12.20 19.24
N TRP A 191 -4.97 -13.49 18.98
CA TRP A 191 -5.98 -14.32 19.64
C TRP A 191 -5.81 -14.41 21.17
N PRO A 192 -4.60 -14.44 21.77
CA PRO A 192 -4.48 -14.54 23.23
C PRO A 192 -5.06 -13.30 23.91
N THR A 193 -4.84 -12.12 23.34
CA THR A 193 -5.33 -10.85 23.87
C THR A 193 -6.85 -10.74 23.73
N ASN A 194 -7.41 -11.20 22.61
CA ASN A 194 -8.82 -11.04 22.29
C ASN A 194 -9.73 -12.16 22.83
N VAL A 195 -9.17 -13.30 23.27
CA VAL A 195 -9.93 -14.48 23.74
C VAL A 195 -9.71 -14.77 25.22
N ARG A 196 -8.49 -14.63 25.77
CA ARG A 196 -8.22 -14.97 27.18
C ARG A 196 -9.05 -14.17 28.19
N PRO A 197 -9.32 -12.87 28.00
CA PRO A 197 -10.15 -12.12 28.94
C PRO A 197 -11.58 -12.65 29.01
N ILE A 198 -12.11 -13.22 27.93
CA ILE A 198 -13.45 -13.81 27.89
C ILE A 198 -13.46 -15.13 28.65
N LEU A 199 -12.53 -16.05 28.33
CA LEU A 199 -12.48 -17.38 28.93
C LEU A 199 -12.28 -17.36 30.46
N ASN A 200 -11.60 -16.32 30.96
CA ASN A 200 -11.29 -16.21 32.39
C ASN A 200 -12.37 -15.47 33.19
N LYS A 201 -13.33 -14.82 32.52
CA LYS A 201 -14.27 -13.88 33.17
C LYS A 201 -15.74 -14.17 32.88
N VAL A 202 -16.04 -14.88 31.78
CA VAL A 202 -17.37 -15.39 31.39
C VAL A 202 -17.41 -16.89 31.66
#